data_AF-A0A368VCC3-F1
#
_entry.id   AF-A0A368VCC3-F1
#
_cell.length_a   1.000
_cell.length_b   1.000
_cell.length_c   1.000
_cell.angle_alpha   90.00
_cell.angle_beta   90.00
_cell.angle_gamma   90.00
#
_symmetry.space_group_name_H-M   'P 1'
#
loop_
_entity.id
_entity.type
_entity.pdbx_description
1 polymer ?
#
loop_
_entity_poly.entity_id
_entity_poly.type
_entity_poly.pdbx_seq_one_letter_code
_entity_poly.pdbx_strand_id
1 'polypeptide(L)'
;MPARADLPRAGTPTFRGSVGATWWARARGLALDFRALSEIPATITVMERVDYRDTFIAVAEDSPAETGTVPPSRSENPSIAARTYRLIAEHPYGFTSGDVLFTVFADRQGIPETGRETARAEFHSRSRACLRSSDLGKRYGWGIHADSHGCLALYGVETPQYAEFVSGRRRSESGAPITVTRAMRSSRSRS
;
A
#
# COMPACT_ATOMS: atom_id res chain seq x y z
N MET A 1 -32.43 34.51 -7.62
CA MET A 1 -32.35 33.59 -6.46
C MET A 1 -33.55 32.67 -6.52
N PRO A 2 -33.44 31.36 -6.22
CA PRO A 2 -32.50 30.69 -5.30
C PRO A 2 -31.63 29.64 -6.03
N ALA A 3 -30.72 28.88 -5.44
CA ALA A 3 -29.82 29.02 -4.31
C ALA A 3 -28.69 28.01 -4.62
N ARG A 4 -27.44 28.39 -4.39
CA ARG A 4 -26.27 27.54 -4.60
C ARG A 4 -26.32 26.37 -3.62
N ALA A 5 -26.21 25.15 -4.12
CA ALA A 5 -26.05 23.96 -3.29
C ALA A 5 -24.63 23.91 -2.73
N ASP A 6 -24.52 24.06 -1.42
CA ASP A 6 -23.34 23.82 -0.61
C ASP A 6 -22.94 22.33 -0.69
N LEU A 7 -21.70 22.06 -1.09
CA LEU A 7 -21.06 20.75 -0.98
C LEU A 7 -20.54 20.58 0.45
N PRO A 8 -20.84 19.46 1.15
CA PRO A 8 -20.23 19.20 2.45
C PRO A 8 -18.73 18.92 2.31
N ARG A 9 -17.93 19.66 3.08
CA ARG A 9 -16.48 19.48 3.25
C ARG A 9 -16.17 18.07 3.75
N ALA A 10 -15.21 17.42 3.11
CA ALA A 10 -14.67 16.13 3.50
C ALA A 10 -14.17 16.17 4.96
N GLY A 11 -14.80 15.37 5.82
CA GLY A 11 -14.31 15.11 7.17
C GLY A 11 -13.12 14.16 7.10
N THR A 12 -11.98 14.60 7.64
CA THR A 12 -10.82 13.76 7.94
C THR A 12 -11.23 12.69 8.96
N PRO A 13 -10.99 11.39 8.70
CA PRO A 13 -11.20 10.37 9.71
C PRO A 13 -10.10 10.50 10.78
N THR A 14 -10.45 11.06 11.94
CA THR A 14 -9.61 11.05 13.14
C THR A 14 -9.60 9.64 13.73
N PHE A 15 -8.51 8.90 13.52
CA PHE A 15 -8.27 7.63 14.19
C PHE A 15 -7.65 7.90 15.57
N ARG A 16 -8.48 7.89 16.61
CA ARG A 16 -8.04 8.02 18.02
C ARG A 16 -7.65 6.64 18.53
N GLY A 17 -6.35 6.37 18.60
CA GLY A 17 -5.82 5.12 19.14
C GLY A 17 -4.31 5.18 19.33
N SER A 18 -3.86 5.95 20.32
CA SER A 18 -2.48 5.91 20.80
C SER A 18 -2.22 4.60 21.55
N VAL A 19 -1.46 3.69 20.94
CA VAL A 19 -0.50 2.79 21.61
C VAL A 19 0.45 2.20 20.55
N GLY A 20 1.76 2.43 20.69
CA GLY A 20 2.78 1.67 19.95
C GLY A 20 3.82 2.46 19.14
N ALA A 21 4.13 3.72 19.49
CA ALA A 21 5.16 4.52 18.82
C ALA A 21 6.62 4.23 19.30
N THR A 22 6.90 3.10 19.96
CA THR A 22 8.17 2.93 20.70
C THR A 22 9.18 1.95 20.12
N TRP A 23 8.86 1.24 19.04
CA TRP A 23 9.86 0.38 18.37
C TRP A 23 10.66 1.13 17.29
N TRP A 24 10.07 2.12 16.61
CA TRP A 24 10.73 2.81 15.50
C TRP A 24 11.87 3.76 15.95
N ALA A 25 11.71 4.44 17.09
CA ALA A 25 12.68 5.45 17.56
C ALA A 25 13.91 4.86 18.27
N ARG A 26 13.79 3.70 18.91
CA ARG A 26 14.89 3.09 19.69
C ARG A 26 15.89 2.31 18.84
N ALA A 27 15.52 1.91 17.62
CA ALA A 27 16.40 1.16 16.73
C ALA A 27 17.23 2.02 15.76
N ARG A 28 17.03 3.36 15.72
CA ARG A 28 17.64 4.21 14.68
C ARG A 28 18.50 5.39 15.13
N GLY A 29 18.44 5.87 16.38
CA GLY A 29 19.30 6.98 16.81
C GLY A 29 19.40 8.15 15.82
N LEU A 30 18.31 8.48 15.10
CA LEU A 30 18.32 9.46 14.02
C LEU A 30 16.99 10.23 14.02
N ALA A 31 17.10 11.55 14.16
CA ALA A 31 16.06 12.49 13.76
C ALA A 31 15.98 12.46 12.23
N LEU A 32 14.92 11.88 11.68
CA LEU A 32 14.63 12.00 10.27
C LEU A 32 14.02 13.39 10.04
N ASP A 33 14.80 14.30 9.45
CA ASP A 33 14.24 15.51 8.84
C ASP A 33 13.44 15.07 7.61
N PHE A 34 12.12 15.05 7.79
CA PHE A 34 11.10 14.65 6.81
C PHE A 34 11.12 15.52 5.54
N ARG A 35 11.81 16.67 5.58
CA ARG A 35 11.95 17.60 4.47
C ARG A 35 13.08 17.24 3.49
N ALA A 36 13.97 16.32 3.84
CA ALA A 36 15.10 15.94 3.00
C ALA A 36 14.78 14.90 1.91
N LEU A 37 13.53 14.41 1.85
CA LEU A 37 13.08 13.46 0.81
C LEU A 37 12.52 14.16 -0.45
N SER A 38 12.52 15.50 -0.51
CA SER A 38 12.00 16.26 -1.65
C SER A 38 13.03 16.58 -2.74
N GLU A 39 14.26 16.10 -2.64
CA GLU A 39 15.33 16.37 -3.63
C GLU A 39 15.94 15.07 -4.18
N ILE A 40 15.09 14.14 -4.61
CA ILE A 40 15.52 13.04 -5.49
C ILE A 40 15.52 13.58 -6.93
N PRO A 41 16.66 13.67 -7.63
CA PRO A 41 16.68 14.10 -9.02
C PRO A 41 15.87 13.11 -9.89
N ALA A 42 14.99 13.66 -10.71
CA ALA A 42 14.04 12.95 -11.58
C ALA A 42 14.71 12.27 -12.79
N THR A 43 15.78 11.49 -12.59
CA THR A 43 16.51 10.86 -13.69
C THR A 43 16.78 9.39 -13.41
N ILE A 44 16.18 8.56 -14.27
CA ILE A 44 16.18 7.08 -14.31
C ILE A 44 15.14 6.45 -13.36
N THR A 45 13.86 6.56 -13.73
CA THR A 45 12.86 5.56 -13.36
C THR A 45 13.20 4.27 -14.11
N VAL A 46 13.97 3.37 -13.49
CA VAL A 46 14.00 1.97 -13.94
C VAL A 46 12.57 1.46 -13.78
N MET A 47 11.86 1.20 -14.87
CA MET A 47 10.54 0.55 -14.80
C MET A 47 10.71 -0.80 -14.11
N GLU A 48 10.28 -0.89 -12.86
CA GLU A 48 10.34 -2.12 -12.10
C GLU A 48 9.20 -3.04 -12.60
N ARG A 49 9.49 -4.33 -12.79
CA ARG A 49 8.61 -5.29 -13.47
C ARG A 49 7.22 -5.50 -12.82
N VAL A 50 7.00 -4.99 -11.60
CA VAL A 50 5.78 -5.24 -10.79
C VAL A 50 5.02 -3.95 -10.48
N ASP A 51 5.35 -2.85 -11.15
CA ASP A 51 4.62 -1.59 -10.92
C ASP A 51 3.23 -1.64 -11.53
N TYR A 52 2.25 -1.35 -10.67
CA TYR A 52 0.88 -1.11 -11.05
C TYR A 52 0.69 0.39 -11.28
N ARG A 53 -0.03 0.77 -12.34
CA ARG A 53 -0.47 2.15 -12.57
C ARG A 53 -1.93 2.13 -12.98
N ASP A 54 -2.70 3.12 -12.53
CA ASP A 54 -4.14 3.22 -12.76
C ASP A 54 -4.83 1.86 -12.57
N THR A 55 -4.46 1.18 -11.48
CA THR A 55 -4.83 -0.22 -11.23
C THR A 55 -5.38 -0.36 -9.82
N PHE A 56 -6.49 -1.07 -9.70
CA PHE A 56 -7.06 -1.47 -8.43
C PHE A 56 -6.97 -2.98 -8.25
N ILE A 57 -6.30 -3.41 -7.19
CA ILE A 57 -6.25 -4.81 -6.75
C ILE A 57 -7.37 -5.01 -5.72
N ALA A 58 -8.49 -5.56 -6.17
CA ALA A 58 -9.60 -5.99 -5.34
C ALA A 58 -9.23 -7.21 -4.49
N VAL A 59 -9.99 -7.44 -3.41
CA VAL A 59 -9.83 -8.62 -2.56
C VAL A 59 -10.03 -9.92 -3.35
N ALA A 60 -9.40 -10.99 -2.87
CA ALA A 60 -9.54 -12.31 -3.46
C ALA A 60 -11.02 -12.76 -3.41
N GLU A 61 -11.48 -13.50 -4.42
CA GLU A 61 -12.88 -13.98 -4.47
C GLU A 61 -13.23 -14.91 -3.31
N ASP A 62 -12.25 -15.63 -2.79
CA ASP A 62 -12.39 -16.54 -1.66
C ASP A 62 -12.00 -15.91 -0.31
N SER A 63 -11.81 -14.59 -0.26
CA SER A 63 -11.49 -13.90 1.00
C SER A 63 -12.71 -13.91 1.93
N PRO A 64 -12.58 -14.39 3.18
CA PRO A 64 -13.69 -14.38 4.15
C PRO A 64 -13.93 -13.02 4.81
N ALA A 65 -13.09 -12.02 4.51
CA ALA A 65 -13.16 -10.71 5.16
C ALA A 65 -14.29 -9.84 4.60
N GLU A 66 -15.18 -9.41 5.49
CA GLU A 66 -16.29 -8.48 5.18
C GLU A 66 -15.90 -7.01 5.41
N THR A 67 -14.79 -6.76 6.11
CA THR A 67 -14.26 -5.41 6.39
C THR A 67 -12.73 -5.41 6.32
N GLY A 68 -12.15 -4.26 6.00
CA GLY A 68 -10.72 -3.99 6.10
C GLY A 68 -10.24 -4.11 7.55
N THR A 69 -9.60 -5.24 7.88
CA THR A 69 -9.11 -5.51 9.23
C THR A 69 -7.62 -5.25 9.32
N VAL A 70 -7.19 -4.42 10.28
CA VAL A 70 -5.77 -4.16 10.54
C VAL A 70 -5.07 -5.47 10.93
N PRO A 71 -4.02 -5.92 10.20
CA PRO A 71 -3.27 -7.09 10.61
C PRO A 71 -2.64 -6.89 11.99
N PRO A 72 -2.67 -7.91 12.86
CA PRO A 72 -2.17 -7.78 14.23
C PRO A 72 -0.67 -7.45 14.25
N SER A 73 -0.31 -6.39 14.97
CA SER A 73 1.06 -5.89 15.11
C SER A 73 1.73 -6.28 16.44
N ARG A 74 1.03 -7.02 17.33
CA ARG A 74 1.39 -7.25 18.74
C ARG A 74 2.65 -8.10 19.00
N SER A 75 3.42 -8.47 17.99
CA SER A 75 4.63 -9.28 18.16
C SER A 75 5.87 -8.41 17.96
N GLU A 76 6.96 -8.73 18.68
CA GLU A 76 8.31 -8.17 18.45
C GLU A 76 8.72 -8.27 16.97
N ASN A 77 8.15 -9.22 16.23
CA ASN A 77 8.30 -9.37 14.79
C ASN A 77 6.95 -9.25 14.05
N PRO A 78 6.56 -8.05 13.57
CA PRO A 78 5.35 -7.90 12.78
C PRO A 78 5.46 -8.67 11.45
N SER A 79 4.34 -9.26 11.04
CA SER A 79 4.22 -10.01 9.78
C SER A 79 4.46 -9.12 8.56
N ILE A 80 4.73 -9.73 7.40
CA ILE A 80 4.83 -9.01 6.12
C ILE A 80 3.56 -8.19 5.89
N ALA A 81 2.38 -8.79 6.10
CA ALA A 81 1.10 -8.10 5.95
C ALA A 81 0.97 -6.89 6.89
N ALA A 82 1.36 -7.02 8.16
CA ALA A 82 1.30 -5.91 9.11
C ALA A 82 2.26 -4.77 8.73
N ARG A 83 3.47 -5.10 8.25
CA ARG A 83 4.46 -4.11 7.77
C ARG A 83 3.97 -3.40 6.51
N THR A 84 3.48 -4.15 5.53
CA THR A 84 2.89 -3.59 4.29
C THR A 84 1.68 -2.72 4.58
N TYR A 85 0.76 -3.20 5.44
CA TYR A 85 -0.41 -2.43 5.86
C TYR A 85 0.00 -1.08 6.44
N ARG A 86 0.87 -1.11 7.45
CA ARG A 86 1.30 0.09 8.17
C ARG A 86 1.95 1.10 7.24
N LEU A 87 2.87 0.64 6.37
CA LEU A 87 3.59 1.51 5.45
C LEU A 87 2.64 2.25 4.48
N ILE A 88 1.66 1.56 3.90
CA ILE A 88 0.72 2.17 2.96
C ILE A 88 -0.35 3.00 3.70
N ALA A 89 -0.84 2.53 4.85
CA ALA A 89 -1.88 3.21 5.61
C ALA A 89 -1.39 4.53 6.23
N GLU A 90 -0.13 4.60 6.66
CA GLU A 90 0.49 5.83 7.19
C GLU A 90 0.90 6.81 6.08
N HIS A 91 1.16 6.30 4.87
CA HIS A 91 1.60 7.08 3.71
C HIS A 91 0.80 6.75 2.45
N PRO A 92 -0.52 7.03 2.44
CA PRO A 92 -1.34 6.79 1.25
C PRO A 92 -0.83 7.63 0.08
N TYR A 93 -0.62 6.98 -1.05
CA TYR A 93 0.01 7.49 -2.27
C TYR A 93 1.44 8.03 -2.06
N GLY A 94 2.14 7.60 -1.00
CA GLY A 94 3.53 7.98 -0.76
C GLY A 94 4.57 7.04 -1.38
N PHE A 95 4.20 5.79 -1.64
CA PHE A 95 5.15 4.74 -2.07
C PHE A 95 4.60 3.89 -3.21
N THR A 96 5.50 3.49 -4.11
CA THR A 96 5.17 2.55 -5.19
C THR A 96 5.15 1.10 -4.71
N SER A 97 4.72 0.19 -5.60
CA SER A 97 4.74 -1.25 -5.32
C SER A 97 6.15 -1.77 -5.06
N GLY A 98 7.10 -1.32 -5.87
CA GLY A 98 8.52 -1.55 -5.67
C GLY A 98 9.03 -1.12 -4.30
N ASP A 99 8.78 0.14 -3.96
CA ASP A 99 9.24 0.75 -2.70
C ASP A 99 8.70 0.00 -1.49
N VAL A 100 7.42 -0.36 -1.51
CA VAL A 100 6.77 -1.07 -0.40
C VAL A 100 7.35 -2.47 -0.24
N LEU A 101 7.48 -3.23 -1.33
CA LEU A 101 8.01 -4.60 -1.29
C LEU A 101 9.48 -4.60 -0.83
N PHE A 102 10.28 -3.69 -1.36
CA PHE A 102 11.69 -3.55 -0.99
C PHE A 102 11.85 -3.11 0.46
N THR A 103 11.10 -2.10 0.91
CA THR A 103 11.19 -1.58 2.28
C THR A 103 10.88 -2.68 3.30
N VAL A 104 9.80 -3.44 3.07
CA VAL A 104 9.43 -4.56 3.95
C VAL A 104 10.48 -5.67 3.94
N PHE A 105 11.11 -5.95 2.78
CA PHE A 105 12.22 -6.88 2.67
C PHE A 105 13.47 -6.39 3.44
N ALA A 106 13.91 -5.17 3.18
CA ALA A 106 15.10 -4.58 3.79
C ALA A 106 14.98 -4.49 5.31
N ASP A 107 13.82 -4.07 5.82
CA ASP A 107 13.54 -4.00 7.25
C ASP A 107 13.56 -5.38 7.91
N ARG A 108 13.07 -6.41 7.22
CA ARG A 108 13.09 -7.79 7.73
C ARG A 108 14.50 -8.37 7.75
N GLN A 109 15.33 -8.01 6.78
CA GLN A 109 16.71 -8.47 6.67
C GLN A 109 17.68 -7.62 7.50
N GLY A 110 17.21 -6.53 8.13
CA GLY A 110 18.04 -5.63 8.92
C GLY A 110 19.07 -4.86 8.08
N ILE A 111 18.78 -4.58 6.81
CA ILE A 111 19.72 -3.92 5.90
C ILE A 111 19.88 -2.45 6.33
N PRO A 112 21.11 -2.00 6.65
CA PRO A 112 21.37 -0.62 7.03
C PRO A 112 21.19 0.31 5.83
N GLU A 113 20.88 1.58 6.09
CA GLU A 113 20.57 2.58 5.06
C GLU A 113 21.65 2.67 3.97
N THR A 114 22.92 2.62 4.37
CA THR A 114 24.07 2.67 3.46
C THR A 114 24.16 1.50 2.48
N GLY A 115 23.52 0.36 2.80
CA GLY A 115 23.48 -0.82 1.93
C GLY A 115 22.18 -0.94 1.13
N ARG A 116 21.21 -0.04 1.33
CA ARG A 116 19.88 -0.18 0.73
C ARG A 116 19.88 0.02 -0.78
N GLU A 117 20.66 0.96 -1.30
CA GLU A 117 20.71 1.21 -2.74
C GLU A 117 21.19 -0.04 -3.52
N THR A 118 22.31 -0.64 -3.10
CA THR A 118 22.82 -1.88 -3.68
C THR A 118 21.84 -3.03 -3.51
N ALA A 119 21.30 -3.21 -2.30
CA ALA A 119 20.32 -4.27 -2.04
C ALA A 119 19.03 -4.10 -2.83
N ARG A 120 18.63 -2.86 -3.14
CA ARG A 120 17.47 -2.55 -3.97
C ARG A 120 17.68 -3.03 -5.38
N ALA A 121 18.80 -2.66 -6.00
CA ALA A 121 19.15 -3.13 -7.34
C ALA A 121 19.14 -4.67 -7.43
N GLU A 122 19.71 -5.35 -6.43
CA GLU A 122 19.67 -6.82 -6.34
C GLU A 122 18.25 -7.37 -6.14
N PHE A 123 17.44 -6.72 -5.30
CA PHE A 123 16.06 -7.11 -5.03
C PHE A 123 15.22 -7.09 -6.30
N HIS A 124 15.30 -6.03 -7.10
CA HIS A 124 14.53 -5.91 -8.35
C HIS A 124 15.10 -6.78 -9.47
N SER A 125 16.38 -7.18 -9.41
CA SER A 125 16.97 -8.12 -10.38
C SER A 125 16.36 -9.52 -10.32
N ARG A 126 15.76 -9.91 -9.19
CA ARG A 126 15.13 -11.22 -8.99
C ARG A 126 13.61 -11.05 -8.86
N SER A 127 12.83 -11.78 -9.66
CA SER A 127 11.36 -11.74 -9.58
C SER A 127 10.88 -12.28 -8.22
N ARG A 128 10.53 -11.38 -7.30
CA ARG A 128 10.22 -11.73 -5.91
C ARG A 128 8.97 -10.98 -5.46
N ALA A 129 7.88 -11.73 -5.36
CA ALA A 129 6.57 -11.33 -4.83
C ALA A 129 5.82 -10.22 -5.61
N CYS A 130 4.48 -10.33 -5.63
CA CYS A 130 3.59 -9.30 -6.17
C CYS A 130 2.55 -8.93 -5.13
N LEU A 131 2.05 -7.70 -5.14
CA LEU A 131 1.05 -7.25 -4.17
C LEU A 131 -0.27 -8.04 -4.28
N ARG A 132 -0.59 -8.59 -5.46
CA ARG A 132 -1.72 -9.51 -5.63
C ARG A 132 -1.61 -10.78 -4.78
N SER A 133 -0.39 -11.19 -4.39
CA SER A 133 -0.17 -12.34 -3.50
C SER A 133 -0.20 -11.99 -2.00
N SER A 134 -0.33 -10.70 -1.67
CA SER A 134 -0.32 -10.21 -0.29
C SER A 134 -1.53 -10.71 0.49
N ASP A 135 -1.32 -11.04 1.77
CA ASP A 135 -2.41 -11.42 2.68
C ASP A 135 -3.38 -10.26 2.93
N LEU A 136 -3.00 -9.01 2.62
CA LEU A 136 -3.88 -7.84 2.69
C LEU A 136 -5.18 -8.05 1.90
N GLY A 137 -5.07 -8.45 0.64
CA GLY A 137 -6.24 -8.73 -0.22
C GLY A 137 -6.82 -10.13 -0.05
N LYS A 138 -6.07 -11.07 0.53
CA LYS A 138 -6.49 -12.47 0.66
C LYS A 138 -7.22 -12.80 1.96
N ARG A 139 -6.86 -12.11 3.04
CA ARG A 139 -7.30 -12.44 4.42
C ARG A 139 -7.83 -11.25 5.19
N TYR A 140 -7.34 -10.05 4.89
CA TYR A 140 -7.61 -8.86 5.71
C TYR A 140 -8.57 -7.87 5.07
N GLY A 141 -9.17 -8.18 3.92
CA GLY A 141 -10.23 -7.36 3.33
C GLY A 141 -9.78 -6.02 2.75
N TRP A 142 -8.49 -5.88 2.42
CA TRP A 142 -7.95 -4.63 1.86
C TRP A 142 -7.79 -4.71 0.34
N GLY A 143 -8.47 -3.80 -0.37
CA GLY A 143 -8.14 -3.45 -1.73
C GLY A 143 -6.95 -2.48 -1.80
N ILE A 144 -6.14 -2.60 -2.83
CA ILE A 144 -4.94 -1.76 -3.04
C ILE A 144 -5.13 -0.99 -4.35
N HIS A 145 -5.15 0.33 -4.29
CA HIS A 145 -5.16 1.18 -5.47
C HIS A 145 -3.75 1.69 -5.77
N ALA A 146 -3.34 1.65 -7.03
CA ALA A 146 -2.18 2.33 -7.56
C ALA A 146 -2.66 3.45 -8.48
N ASP A 147 -2.24 4.69 -8.20
CA ASP A 147 -2.56 5.86 -9.02
C ASP A 147 -1.80 5.89 -10.36
N SER A 148 -1.87 7.01 -11.07
CA SER A 148 -1.18 7.24 -12.34
C SER A 148 0.34 7.19 -12.21
N HIS A 149 0.87 7.54 -11.03
CA HIS A 149 2.29 7.48 -10.69
C HIS A 149 2.71 6.09 -10.18
N GLY A 150 1.75 5.23 -9.84
CA GLY A 150 1.95 3.90 -9.28
C GLY A 150 2.08 3.90 -7.75
N CYS A 151 1.77 5.03 -7.11
CA CYS A 151 1.76 5.17 -5.67
C CYS A 151 0.50 4.54 -5.07
N LEU A 152 0.65 3.94 -3.88
CA LEU A 152 -0.33 3.00 -3.34
C LEU A 152 -1.21 3.57 -2.24
N ALA A 153 -2.48 3.19 -2.23
CA ALA A 153 -3.41 3.44 -1.13
C ALA A 153 -4.26 2.21 -0.81
N LEU A 154 -4.73 2.10 0.43
CA LEU A 154 -5.58 0.99 0.90
C LEU A 154 -7.03 1.43 1.02
N TYR A 155 -7.94 0.52 0.64
CA TYR A 155 -9.38 0.69 0.79
C TYR A 155 -9.99 -0.58 1.37
N GLY A 156 -10.71 -0.47 2.48
CA GLY A 156 -11.45 -1.60 3.05
C GLY A 156 -12.58 -2.02 2.10
N VAL A 157 -12.85 -3.31 2.02
CA VAL A 157 -13.91 -3.89 1.15
C VAL A 157 -15.31 -3.31 1.44
N GLU A 158 -15.54 -2.86 2.67
CA GLU A 158 -16.78 -2.24 3.13
C GLU A 158 -16.94 -0.78 2.70
N THR A 159 -15.87 -0.15 2.20
CA THR A 159 -15.88 1.29 1.93
C THR A 159 -16.60 1.63 0.62
N PRO A 160 -17.30 2.78 0.54
CA PRO A 160 -17.92 3.24 -0.71
C PRO A 160 -16.92 3.36 -1.86
N GLN A 161 -15.71 3.84 -1.57
CA GLN A 161 -14.63 4.03 -2.54
C GLN A 161 -14.23 2.69 -3.16
N TYR A 162 -14.13 1.63 -2.36
CA TYR A 162 -13.88 0.28 -2.87
C TYR A 162 -14.96 -0.15 -3.87
N ALA A 163 -16.24 0.07 -3.55
CA ALA A 163 -17.35 -0.25 -4.44
C ALA A 163 -17.30 0.57 -5.74
N GLU A 164 -16.88 1.84 -5.70
CA GLU A 164 -16.70 2.66 -6.90
C GLU A 164 -15.56 2.16 -7.81
N PHE A 165 -14.46 1.66 -7.24
CA PHE A 165 -13.39 1.04 -8.02
C PHE A 165 -13.86 -0.24 -8.71
N VAL A 166 -14.47 -1.16 -7.96
CA VAL A 166 -14.91 -2.46 -8.50
C VAL A 166 -16.02 -2.31 -9.53
N SER A 167 -16.90 -1.32 -9.38
CA SER A 167 -17.95 -1.02 -10.37
C SER A 167 -17.45 -0.26 -11.60
N GLY A 168 -16.17 0.15 -11.64
CA GLY A 168 -15.61 0.94 -12.73
C GLY A 168 -16.09 2.40 -12.78
N ARG A 169 -16.78 2.87 -11.73
CA ARG A 169 -17.20 4.28 -11.62
C ARG A 169 -16.02 5.21 -11.42
N ARG A 170 -14.96 4.74 -10.75
CA ARG A 170 -13.71 5.50 -10.61
C ARG A 170 -12.95 5.56 -11.92
N ARG A 171 -12.42 6.75 -12.22
CA ARG A 171 -11.59 7.04 -13.39
C ARG A 171 -10.20 7.46 -12.91
N SER A 172 -9.20 7.21 -13.75
CA SER A 172 -7.86 7.77 -13.56
C SER A 172 -7.90 9.29 -13.68
N GLU A 173 -6.79 9.95 -13.35
CA GLU A 173 -6.62 11.39 -13.52
C GLU A 173 -6.80 11.83 -14.98
N SER A 174 -6.42 10.97 -15.94
CA SER A 174 -6.64 11.19 -17.38
C SER A 174 -8.07 10.91 -17.85
N GLY A 175 -8.97 10.50 -16.94
CA GLY A 175 -10.33 10.12 -17.27
C GLY A 175 -10.48 8.73 -17.89
N ALA A 176 -9.41 7.93 -17.94
CA ALA A 176 -9.42 6.55 -18.43
C ALA A 176 -10.02 5.58 -17.38
N PRO A 177 -10.51 4.40 -17.78
CA PRO A 177 -10.96 3.40 -16.82
C PRO A 177 -9.77 2.87 -16.01
N ILE A 178 -9.97 2.70 -14.71
CA ILE A 178 -8.99 2.05 -13.83
C ILE A 178 -9.03 0.55 -14.09
N THR A 179 -7.86 -0.06 -14.26
CA THR A 179 -7.74 -1.51 -14.43
C THR A 179 -8.06 -2.20 -13.12
N VAL A 180 -9.11 -3.01 -13.08
CA VAL A 180 -9.44 -3.79 -11.88
C VAL A 180 -8.91 -5.20 -12.03
N THR A 181 -8.04 -5.60 -11.10
CA THR A 181 -7.57 -6.98 -10.96
C THR A 181 -7.89 -7.50 -9.57
N ARG A 182 -7.88 -8.81 -9.38
CA ARG A 182 -8.10 -9.42 -8.06
C ARG A 182 -6.81 -9.95 -7.46
N ALA A 183 -6.73 -9.91 -6.12
CA ALA A 183 -5.74 -10.67 -5.37
C ALA A 183 -5.83 -12.16 -5.70
N MET A 184 -4.70 -12.86 -5.63
CA MET A 184 -4.64 -14.30 -5.88
C MET A 184 -5.45 -15.06 -4.85
N ARG A 185 -6.09 -16.16 -5.26
CA ARG A 185 -6.87 -17.00 -4.34
C ARG A 185 -6.05 -17.48 -3.15
N SER A 186 -6.69 -17.53 -1.98
CA SER A 186 -6.06 -17.96 -0.74
C SER A 186 -5.98 -19.48 -0.63
N SER A 187 -6.93 -20.18 -1.23
CA SER A 187 -6.99 -21.64 -1.34
C SER A 187 -6.30 -22.15 -2.61
N ARG A 188 -5.43 -23.15 -2.46
CA ARG A 188 -5.07 -24.04 -3.57
C ARG A 188 -6.15 -25.12 -3.61
N SER A 189 -6.82 -25.30 -4.74
CA SER A 189 -7.65 -26.48 -4.93
C SER A 189 -6.77 -27.71 -4.69
N ARG A 190 -7.10 -28.53 -3.70
CA ARG A 190 -6.58 -29.89 -3.62
C ARG A 190 -7.19 -30.62 -4.81
N SER A 191 -6.41 -30.82 -5.86
CA SER A 191 -6.68 -31.84 -6.88
C SER A 191 -6.29 -33.21 -6.34
#